data_AF-A0A1S2KK97-F1
#
_entry.id   AF-A0A1S2KK97-F1
#
_cell.length_a   1.000
_cell.length_b   1.000
_cell.length_c   1.000
_cell.angle_alpha   90.00
_cell.angle_beta   90.00
_cell.angle_gamma   90.00
#
_symmetry.space_group_name_H-M   'P 1'
#
loop_
_entity.id
_entity.type
_entity.pdbx_description
1 polymer ?
#
loop_
_entity_poly.entity_id
_entity_poly.type
_entity_poly.pdbx_seq_one_letter_code
_entity_poly.pdbx_strand_id
1 'polypeptide(L)'
;MKPSEKALANGWGWVLGVSGQECRVYSRPAQQPPAEDPAELLGRVTKLLGVDDPSRVPTAIRRLQEDRKKALASAATAWEAVHELTRRPAPSGGPA
;
A
#
# COMPACT_ATOMS: atom_id res chain seq x y z
N MET A 1 -8.48 23.53 5.01
CA MET A 1 -8.34 23.22 3.57
C MET A 1 -9.11 21.95 3.26
N LYS A 2 -9.95 21.99 2.23
CA LYS A 2 -10.72 20.82 1.81
C LYS A 2 -9.82 19.84 1.04
N PRO A 3 -10.08 18.52 1.11
CA PRO A 3 -9.25 17.51 0.43
C PRO A 3 -9.11 17.73 -1.09
N SER A 4 -10.15 18.29 -1.73
CA SER A 4 -10.15 18.64 -3.14
C SER A 4 -9.18 19.77 -3.50
N GLU A 5 -9.05 20.78 -2.64
CA GLU A 5 -8.10 21.88 -2.80
C GLU A 5 -6.66 21.38 -2.68
N LYS A 6 -6.43 20.41 -1.79
CA LYS A 6 -5.13 19.75 -1.64
C LYS A 6 -4.79 18.90 -2.86
N ALA A 7 -5.76 18.21 -3.47
CA ALA A 7 -5.53 17.42 -4.69
C ALA A 7 -5.17 18.31 -5.89
N LEU A 8 -5.91 19.40 -6.11
CA LEU A 8 -5.63 20.38 -7.15
C LEU A 8 -4.27 21.06 -6.94
N ALA A 9 -3.93 21.44 -5.71
CA ALA A 9 -2.64 22.03 -5.38
C ALA A 9 -1.46 21.08 -5.63
N ASN A 10 -1.69 19.76 -5.59
CA ASN A 10 -0.68 18.74 -5.91
C ASN A 10 -0.67 18.33 -7.40
N GLY A 11 -1.52 18.95 -8.24
CA GLY A 11 -1.62 18.66 -9.67
C GLY A 11 -2.48 17.44 -10.02
N TRP A 12 -3.29 16.94 -9.09
CA TRP A 12 -4.11 15.74 -9.27
C TRP A 12 -5.52 16.17 -9.65
N GLY A 13 -5.80 16.19 -10.96
CA GLY A 13 -7.15 16.34 -11.50
C GLY A 13 -7.78 14.97 -11.69
N TRP A 14 -8.97 14.75 -11.13
CA TRP A 14 -9.81 13.60 -11.49
C TRP A 14 -10.79 14.03 -12.58
N VAL A 15 -10.85 13.27 -13.67
CA VAL A 15 -11.89 13.43 -14.71
C VAL A 15 -12.81 12.22 -14.60
N LEU A 16 -14.10 12.47 -14.35
CA LEU A 16 -15.15 11.48 -14.58
C LEU A 16 -15.45 11.48 -16.09
N GLY A 17 -14.72 10.67 -16.84
CA GLY A 17 -14.93 10.52 -18.28
C GLY A 17 -16.20 9.73 -18.55
N VAL A 18 -17.34 10.40 -18.64
CA VAL A 18 -18.51 9.86 -19.34
C VAL A 18 -18.36 10.23 -20.81
N SER A 19 -18.30 9.21 -21.67
CA SER A 19 -18.26 9.30 -23.14
C SER A 19 -16.89 9.51 -23.80
N GLY A 20 -16.22 8.40 -24.11
CA GLY A 20 -15.83 8.06 -25.49
C GLY A 20 -14.89 8.95 -26.30
N GLN A 21 -14.27 10.00 -25.74
CA GLN A 21 -13.29 10.82 -26.45
C GLN A 21 -11.92 10.73 -25.76
N GLU A 22 -10.93 10.19 -26.49
CA GLU A 22 -9.52 10.24 -26.12
C GLU A 22 -9.03 11.69 -26.09
N CYS A 23 -9.10 12.30 -24.92
CA CYS A 23 -8.42 13.57 -24.65
C CYS A 23 -6.93 13.28 -24.41
N ARG A 24 -6.09 13.59 -25.40
CA ARG A 24 -4.62 13.55 -25.29
C ARG A 24 -4.18 14.42 -24.11
N VAL A 25 -3.68 13.76 -23.06
CA VAL A 25 -3.10 14.43 -21.88
C VAL A 25 -1.73 14.99 -22.30
N TYR A 26 -1.65 16.30 -22.49
CA TYR A 26 -0.36 16.99 -22.39
C TYR A 26 0.09 16.88 -20.94
N SER A 27 0.92 15.88 -20.66
CA SER A 27 1.68 15.83 -19.41
C SER A 27 2.56 17.07 -19.39
N ARG A 28 2.08 18.16 -18.79
CA ARG A 28 3.00 19.22 -18.37
C ARG A 28 3.98 18.54 -17.43
N PRO A 29 5.29 18.52 -17.72
CA PRO A 29 6.25 18.12 -16.70
C PRO A 29 5.95 19.03 -15.51
N ALA A 30 5.74 18.45 -14.33
CA ALA A 30 5.48 19.23 -13.13
C ALA A 30 6.68 20.17 -12.91
N GLN A 31 6.54 21.42 -13.37
CA GLN A 31 7.56 22.47 -13.24
C GLN A 31 7.57 23.05 -11.82
N GLN A 32 6.75 22.52 -10.91
CA GLN A 32 6.80 22.87 -9.51
C GLN A 32 7.74 21.92 -8.78
N PRO A 33 8.79 22.44 -8.12
CA PRO A 33 9.56 21.64 -7.20
C PRO A 33 8.62 21.06 -6.15
N PRO A 34 8.84 19.82 -5.69
CA PRO A 34 8.02 19.23 -4.64
C PRO A 34 7.98 20.16 -3.42
N ALA A 35 6.81 20.27 -2.79
CA ALA A 35 6.60 21.16 -1.64
C ALA A 35 7.52 20.82 -0.44
N GLU A 36 8.08 19.61 -0.43
CA GLU A 36 9.10 19.16 0.50
C GLU A 36 10.39 18.86 -0.24
N ASP A 37 11.52 19.20 0.37
CA ASP A 37 12.84 18.91 -0.18
C ASP A 37 13.02 17.40 -0.45
N PRO A 38 13.36 16.99 -1.68
CA PRO A 38 13.55 15.58 -2.02
C PRO A 38 14.57 14.86 -1.13
N ALA A 39 15.62 15.57 -0.69
CA ALA A 39 16.63 14.98 0.19
C ALA A 39 16.08 14.76 1.60
N GLU A 40 15.31 15.69 2.16
CA GLU A 40 14.59 15.47 3.41
C GLU A 40 13.61 14.29 3.33
N LEU A 41 12.81 14.20 2.27
CA LEU A 41 11.87 13.09 2.07
C LEU A 41 12.61 11.75 2.04
N LEU A 42 13.69 11.66 1.27
CA LEU A 42 14.51 10.47 1.18
C LEU A 42 15.19 10.14 2.53
N GLY A 43 15.64 11.15 3.27
CA GLY A 43 16.18 11.02 4.62
C GLY A 43 15.17 10.50 5.65
N ARG A 44 13.89 10.88 5.53
CA ARG A 44 12.82 10.33 6.39
C ARG A 44 12.53 8.87 6.04
N VAL A 45 12.46 8.55 4.74
CA VAL A 45 12.17 7.18 4.27
C VAL A 45 13.30 6.21 4.63
N THR A 46 14.57 6.63 4.48
CA THR A 46 15.74 5.83 4.90
C THR A 46 15.70 5.52 6.39
N LYS A 47 15.45 6.52 7.24
CA LYS A 47 15.27 6.33 8.69
C LYS A 47 14.12 5.38 9.03
N LEU A 48 12.96 5.56 8.41
CA LEU A 48 11.79 4.69 8.63
C LEU A 48 12.06 3.23 8.27
N LEU A 49 12.82 3.01 7.20
CA LEU A 49 13.18 1.66 6.74
C LEU A 49 14.41 1.11 7.46
N GLY A 50 15.07 1.89 8.32
CA GLY A 50 16.30 1.49 9.00
C GLY A 50 17.44 1.17 8.02
N VAL A 51 17.52 1.90 6.90
CA VAL A 51 18.56 1.71 5.89
C VAL A 51 19.53 2.88 5.89
N ASP A 52 20.83 2.58 5.89
CA ASP A 52 21.89 3.60 5.89
C ASP A 52 22.18 4.19 4.51
N ASP A 53 21.82 3.45 3.44
CA ASP A 53 22.03 3.85 2.05
C ASP A 53 20.68 4.17 1.36
N PRO A 54 20.47 5.42 0.90
CA PRO A 54 19.29 5.82 0.14
C PRO A 54 19.03 4.97 -1.10
N SER A 55 20.06 4.43 -1.75
CA SER A 55 19.92 3.59 -2.94
C SER A 55 19.19 2.27 -2.65
N ARG A 56 19.19 1.84 -1.38
CA ARG A 56 18.54 0.60 -0.92
C ARG A 56 17.06 0.77 -0.61
N VAL A 57 16.56 2.00 -0.53
CA VAL A 57 15.15 2.29 -0.22
C VAL A 57 14.18 1.53 -1.14
N PRO A 58 14.32 1.52 -2.47
CA PRO A 58 13.39 0.78 -3.34
C PRO A 58 13.37 -0.72 -3.05
N THR A 59 14.53 -1.33 -2.82
CA THR A 59 14.65 -2.76 -2.50
C THR A 59 14.04 -3.09 -1.13
N ALA A 60 14.29 -2.24 -0.13
CA ALA A 60 13.72 -2.40 1.21
C ALA A 60 12.18 -2.31 1.19
N ILE A 61 11.62 -1.37 0.41
CA ILE A 61 10.17 -1.25 0.22
C ILE A 61 9.59 -2.52 -0.44
N ARG A 62 10.23 -3.04 -1.50
CA ARG A 62 9.77 -4.27 -2.17
C ARG A 62 9.75 -5.45 -1.20
N ARG A 63 10.80 -5.62 -0.41
CA ARG A 63 10.87 -6.67 0.60
C ARG A 63 9.76 -6.54 1.65
N LEU A 64 9.52 -5.33 2.15
CA LEU A 64 8.44 -5.08 3.11
C LEU A 64 7.06 -5.44 2.56
N GLN A 65 6.81 -5.19 1.26
CA GLN A 65 5.57 -5.57 0.61
C GLN A 65 5.42 -7.09 0.49
N GLU A 66 6.50 -7.81 0.15
CA GLU A 66 6.51 -9.27 0.11
C GLU A 66 6.28 -9.88 1.49
N ASP A 67 6.92 -9.34 2.52
CA ASP A 67 6.76 -9.81 3.90
C ASP A 67 5.34 -9.55 4.42
N ARG A 68 4.75 -8.39 4.09
CA ARG A 68 3.32 -8.12 4.34
C ARG A 68 2.42 -9.18 3.69
N LYS A 69 2.68 -9.52 2.42
CA LYS A 69 1.90 -10.53 1.70
C LYS A 69 1.98 -11.90 2.38
N LYS A 70 3.18 -12.31 2.80
CA LYS A 70 3.40 -13.56 3.55
C LYS A 70 2.67 -13.54 4.90
N ALA A 71 2.82 -12.48 5.67
CA ALA A 71 2.18 -12.34 6.97
C ALA A 71 0.65 -12.44 6.88
N LEU A 72 0.04 -11.79 5.88
CA LEU A 72 -1.40 -11.89 5.63
C LEU A 72 -1.83 -13.30 5.24
N ALA A 73 -1.07 -13.98 4.38
CA ALA A 73 -1.36 -15.37 4.00
C ALA A 73 -1.25 -16.31 5.22
N SER A 74 -0.19 -16.19 6.01
CA SER A 74 -0.01 -16.96 7.24
C SER A 74 -1.11 -16.70 8.26
N ALA A 75 -1.53 -15.45 8.44
CA ALA A 75 -2.63 -15.09 9.34
C ALA A 75 -3.96 -15.71 8.87
N ALA A 76 -4.25 -15.69 7.57
CA ALA A 76 -5.44 -16.33 7.01
C ALA A 76 -5.43 -17.85 7.26
N THR A 77 -4.31 -18.52 6.99
CA THR A 77 -4.17 -19.97 7.26
C THR A 77 -4.31 -20.30 8.73
N ALA A 78 -3.67 -19.52 9.62
CA ALA A 78 -3.78 -19.72 11.07
C ALA A 78 -5.22 -19.51 11.56
N TRP A 79 -5.91 -18.49 11.03
CA TRP A 79 -7.32 -18.24 11.33
C TRP A 79 -8.22 -19.41 10.93
N GLU A 80 -8.10 -19.90 9.69
CA GLU A 80 -8.86 -21.06 9.22
C GLU A 80 -8.59 -22.30 10.06
N ALA A 81 -7.33 -22.58 10.40
CA ALA A 81 -6.98 -23.73 11.24
C ALA A 81 -7.63 -23.67 12.63
N VAL A 82 -7.60 -22.50 13.28
CA VAL A 82 -8.28 -22.30 14.58
C VAL A 82 -9.79 -22.42 14.43
N HIS A 83 -10.38 -21.81 13.39
CA HIS A 83 -11.82 -21.85 13.18
C HIS A 83 -12.33 -23.26 12.86
N GLU A 84 -11.62 -24.03 12.06
CA GLU A 84 -11.96 -25.42 11.74
C GLU A 84 -11.92 -26.31 12.98
N LEU A 85 -10.91 -26.13 13.85
CA LEU A 85 -10.82 -26.81 15.14
C LEU A 85 -11.99 -26.45 16.07
N THR A 86 -12.43 -25.19 16.07
CA THR A 86 -13.59 -24.77 16.88
C THR A 86 -14.95 -25.14 16.25
N ARG A 87 -15.01 -25.35 14.94
CA ARG A 87 -16.25 -25.68 14.20
C ARG A 87 -16.55 -27.17 14.23
N ARG A 88 -15.54 -28.04 14.39
CA ARG A 88 -15.75 -29.48 14.49
C ARG A 88 -16.40 -29.80 15.84
N PRO A 89 -17.68 -30.22 15.89
CA PRO A 89 -18.22 -30.74 17.14
C PRO A 89 -17.41 -31.98 17.51
N ALA A 90 -17.13 -32.15 18.80
CA ALA A 90 -16.50 -33.37 19.31
C ALA A 90 -17.22 -34.59 18.72
N PRO A 91 -16.49 -35.65 18.30
CA PRO A 91 -17.15 -36.86 17.83
C PRO A 91 -18.06 -37.37 18.95
N SER A 92 -19.36 -37.18 18.77
CA SER A 92 -20.41 -37.84 19.55
C SER A 92 -20.40 -39.31 19.16
N GLY A 93 -19.41 -40.04 19.67
CA GLY A 93 -19.18 -41.45 19.39
C GLY A 93 -18.45 -42.09 20.56
N GLY A 94 -19.23 -42.60 21.51
CA GLY A 94 -18.79 -43.43 22.64
C GLY A 94 -20.00 -43.99 23.38
N PRO A 95 -19.93 -45.24 23.88
CA PRO A 95 -20.62 -46.36 23.24
C PRO A 95 -21.77 -46.97 24.06
N ALA A 96 -22.56 -47.78 23.34
CA ALA A 96 -23.51 -48.84 23.78
C ALA A 96 -24.79 -48.40 24.52
#